data_AF-A0A967I869-F1
#
_entry.id   AF-A0A967I869-F1
#
_cell.length_a   1.000
_cell.length_b   1.000
_cell.length_c   1.000
_cell.angle_alpha   90.00
_cell.angle_beta   90.00
_cell.angle_gamma   90.00
#
_symmetry.space_group_name_H-M   'P 1'
#
loop_
_entity.id
_entity.type
_entity.pdbx_description
1 polymer ?
#
loop_
_entity_poly.entity_id
_entity_poly.type
_entity_poly.pdbx_seq_one_letter_code
_entity_poly.pdbx_strand_id
1 'polypeptide(L)'
;MRLILLPGLAADERMYGGLGDIGVALLTPRLPAPRRGETMPEFARRVADELQIGESDLIGGCSFGSLVAAEIARQRPVGAL
;
A
#
# COMPACT_ATOMS: atom_id res chain seq x y z
N MET A 1 6.65 11.84 -7.59
CA MET A 1 5.70 10.72 -7.83
C MET A 1 6.43 9.42 -7.55
N ARG A 2 5.85 8.56 -6.71
CA ARG A 2 6.36 7.22 -6.41
C ARG A 2 5.22 6.21 -6.52
N LEU A 3 5.55 4.97 -6.86
CA LEU A 3 4.63 3.84 -6.87
C LEU A 3 4.79 3.05 -5.57
N ILE A 4 3.68 2.83 -4.87
CA ILE A 4 3.62 2.07 -3.62
C ILE A 4 2.84 0.78 -3.89
N LEU A 5 3.51 -0.37 -3.76
CA LEU A 5 2.90 -1.68 -3.95
C LEU A 5 2.77 -2.42 -2.62
N LEU A 6 1.53 -2.61 -2.17
CA LEU A 6 1.21 -3.26 -0.92
C LEU A 6 1.17 -4.80 -1.07
N PRO A 7 1.97 -5.55 -0.27
CA PRO A 7 2.01 -6.99 -0.38
C PRO A 7 0.71 -7.65 0.07
N GLY A 8 0.53 -8.92 -0.34
CA GLY A 8 -0.55 -9.77 0.14
C GLY A 8 -0.41 -10.14 1.62
N LEU A 9 -1.47 -10.71 2.20
CA LEU A 9 -1.45 -11.20 3.57
C LEU A 9 -0.39 -12.31 3.71
N ALA A 10 0.41 -12.24 4.77
CA ALA A 10 1.55 -13.14 5.03
C ALA A 10 2.66 -13.11 3.96
N ALA A 11 2.63 -12.13 3.04
CA ALA A 11 3.72 -11.80 2.15
C ALA A 11 4.48 -10.56 2.66
N ASP A 12 5.60 -10.26 2.02
CA ASP A 12 6.41 -9.08 2.29
C ASP A 12 6.95 -8.48 0.99
N GLU A 13 7.84 -7.51 1.11
CA GLU A 13 8.40 -6.75 -0.01
C GLU A 13 9.04 -7.62 -1.11
N ARG A 14 9.52 -8.82 -0.77
CA ARG A 14 10.21 -9.73 -1.69
C ARG A 14 9.31 -10.21 -2.83
N MET A 15 7.99 -10.18 -2.67
CA MET A 15 7.06 -10.57 -3.73
C MET A 15 7.18 -9.68 -4.99
N TYR A 16 7.72 -8.48 -4.83
CA TYR A 16 7.94 -7.51 -5.90
C TYR A 16 9.39 -7.49 -6.40
N GLY A 17 10.26 -8.36 -5.89
CA GLY A 17 11.70 -8.37 -6.22
C GLY A 17 12.02 -8.59 -7.70
N GLY A 18 11.06 -9.11 -8.49
CA GLY A 18 11.20 -9.31 -9.92
C GLY A 18 10.87 -8.10 -10.80
N LEU A 19 10.39 -6.98 -10.25
CA LEU A 19 9.95 -5.83 -11.05
C LEU A 19 11.10 -5.07 -11.73
N GLY A 20 12.34 -5.20 -11.24
CA GLY A 20 13.49 -4.49 -11.82
C GLY A 20 13.34 -2.96 -11.75
N ASP A 21 14.06 -2.25 -12.62
CA ASP A 21 13.86 -0.81 -12.80
C ASP A 21 12.67 -0.56 -13.74
N ILE A 22 11.64 0.09 -13.19
CA ILE A 22 10.38 0.39 -13.89
C ILE A 22 10.24 1.89 -14.22
N GLY A 23 11.31 2.68 -14.07
CA GLY A 23 11.31 4.10 -14.44
C GLY A 23 10.54 5.03 -13.49
N VAL A 24 10.09 4.52 -12.33
CA VAL A 24 9.49 5.30 -11.25
C VAL A 24 10.05 4.82 -9.91
N ALA A 25 10.15 5.73 -8.94
CA ALA A 25 10.52 5.37 -7.58
C ALA A 25 9.51 4.36 -7.02
N LEU A 26 9.97 3.14 -6.74
CA LEU A 26 9.16 2.04 -6.24
C LEU A 26 9.36 1.87 -4.73
N LEU A 27 8.25 1.83 -3.98
CA LEU A 27 8.22 1.51 -2.55
C LEU A 27 7.39 0.24 -2.34
N THR A 28 7.99 -0.76 -1.72
CA THR A 28 7.35 -2.05 -1.41
C THR A 28 7.38 -2.23 0.10
N PRO A 29 6.47 -1.58 0.85
CA PRO A 29 6.54 -1.59 2.31
C PRO A 29 6.08 -2.93 2.87
N ARG A 30 6.66 -3.33 4.00
CA ARG A 30 6.05 -4.37 4.84
C ARG A 30 4.81 -3.79 5.51
N LEU A 31 3.67 -4.44 5.36
CA LEU A 31 2.46 -4.04 6.07
C LEU A 31 2.61 -4.29 7.58
N PRO A 32 2.18 -3.34 8.44
CA PRO A 32 2.20 -3.56 9.87
C PRO A 32 1.19 -4.64 10.26
N ALA A 33 1.41 -5.27 11.41
CA ALA A 33 0.38 -6.12 12.00
C ALA A 33 -0.88 -5.30 12.34
N PRO A 34 -2.09 -5.83 12.11
CA PRO A 34 -3.32 -5.21 12.59
C PRO A 34 -3.34 -5.16 14.12
N ARG A 35 -3.88 -4.09 14.69
CA ARG A 35 -4.12 -3.98 16.14
C ARG A 35 -5.38 -4.77 16.50
N ARG A 36 -5.49 -5.20 17.77
CA ARG A 36 -6.66 -5.94 18.24
C ARG A 36 -7.92 -5.07 18.08
N GLY A 37 -8.90 -5.57 17.32
CA GLY A 37 -10.16 -4.87 17.06
C GLY A 37 -10.07 -3.78 15.99
N GLU A 38 -8.91 -3.61 15.34
CA GLU A 38 -8.74 -2.63 14.26
C GLU A 38 -9.57 -3.03 13.04
N THR A 39 -10.39 -2.11 12.56
CA THR A 39 -11.20 -2.30 11.35
C THR A 39 -10.38 -2.05 10.08
N MET A 40 -10.86 -2.52 8.93
CA MET A 40 -10.19 -2.27 7.64
C MET A 40 -9.98 -0.77 7.35
N PRO A 41 -10.96 0.12 7.54
CA PRO A 41 -10.74 1.56 7.33
C PRO A 41 -9.68 2.16 8.26
N GLU A 42 -9.64 1.75 9.52
CA GLU A 42 -8.64 2.22 10.48
C GLU A 42 -7.24 1.71 10.13
N PHE A 43 -7.13 0.44 9.75
CA PHE A 43 -5.89 -0.16 9.29
C PHE A 43 -5.35 0.57 8.06
N ALA A 44 -6.19 0.76 7.04
CA ALA A 44 -5.83 1.47 5.81
C ALA A 44 -5.39 2.92 6.08
N ARG A 45 -6.13 3.65 6.93
CA ARG A 45 -5.75 5.01 7.34
C ARG A 45 -4.38 5.04 8.00
N ARG A 46 -4.14 4.12 8.94
CA ARG A 46 -2.86 4.03 9.64
C ARG A 46 -1.69 3.70 8.72
N VAL A 47 -1.89 2.75 7.80
CA VAL A 47 -0.89 2.42 6.77
C VAL A 47 -0.58 3.64 5.91
N ALA A 48 -1.60 4.37 5.47
CA ALA A 48 -1.40 5.57 4.66
C ALA A 48 -0.70 6.70 5.44
N ASP A 49 -0.98 6.87 6.72
CA ASP A 49 -0.34 7.88 7.56
C ASP A 49 1.13 7.53 7.86
N GLU A 50 1.42 6.27 8.19
CA GLU A 50 2.79 5.78 8.45
C GLU A 50 3.68 5.88 7.21
N LEU A 51 3.12 5.66 6.01
CA LEU A 51 3.84 5.75 4.73
C LEU A 51 3.76 7.15 4.08
N GLN A 52 3.07 8.10 4.72
CA GLN A 52 2.84 9.46 4.23
C GLN A 52 2.24 9.47 2.81
N ILE A 53 1.25 8.63 2.56
CA ILE A 53 0.61 8.49 1.25
C ILE A 53 -0.32 9.67 1.00
N GLY A 54 -0.13 10.33 -0.14
CA GLY A 54 -0.94 11.47 -0.56
C GLY A 54 -1.09 11.61 -2.08
N GLU A 55 -1.54 12.79 -2.51
CA GLU A 55 -2.00 13.07 -3.88
C GLU A 55 -0.97 12.84 -4.99
N SER A 56 0.32 12.90 -4.65
CA SER A 56 1.42 12.69 -5.61
C SER A 56 1.84 11.23 -5.77
N ASP A 57 1.21 10.31 -5.04
CA ASP A 57 1.57 8.89 -4.99
C ASP A 57 0.61 8.04 -5.85
N LEU A 58 1.19 7.00 -6.47
CA LEU A 58 0.46 5.91 -7.09
C LEU A 58 0.44 4.74 -6.10
N ILE A 59 -0.72 4.13 -5.86
CA ILE A 59 -0.89 3.00 -4.95
C ILE A 59 -1.55 1.82 -5.64
N GLY A 60 -1.03 0.63 -5.39
CA GLY A 60 -1.62 -0.63 -5.81
C GLY A 60 -1.26 -1.73 -4.84
N GLY A 61 -1.67 -2.96 -5.14
CA GLY A 61 -1.32 -4.09 -4.30
C GLY A 61 -1.80 -5.41 -4.88
N CYS A 62 -1.47 -6.50 -4.18
CA CYS A 62 -1.91 -7.85 -4.54
C CYS A 62 -2.75 -8.46 -3.41
N SER A 63 -3.88 -9.09 -3.76
CA SER A 63 -4.75 -9.79 -2.82
C SER A 63 -5.19 -8.86 -1.67
N PHE A 64 -4.86 -9.17 -0.41
CA PHE A 64 -5.13 -8.30 0.74
C PHE A 64 -4.56 -6.88 0.54
N GLY A 65 -3.38 -6.76 -0.07
CA GLY A 65 -2.79 -5.47 -0.39
C GLY A 65 -3.63 -4.63 -1.34
N SER A 66 -4.36 -5.26 -2.28
CA SER A 66 -5.30 -4.55 -3.18
C SER A 66 -6.49 -3.99 -2.40
N LEU A 67 -6.99 -4.71 -1.39
CA LEU A 67 -8.08 -4.22 -0.54
C LEU A 67 -7.64 -3.02 0.30
N VAL A 68 -6.44 -3.07 0.86
CA VAL A 68 -5.86 -1.96 1.62
C VAL A 68 -5.65 -0.75 0.70
N ALA A 69 -5.09 -0.95 -0.50
CA ALA A 69 -4.87 0.13 -1.46
C ALA A 69 -6.18 0.81 -1.89
N ALA A 70 -7.21 0.01 -2.19
CA ALA A 70 -8.54 0.53 -2.55
C ALA A 70 -9.18 1.32 -1.41
N GLU A 71 -9.07 0.83 -0.17
CA GLU A 71 -9.59 1.54 1.00
C GLU A 71 -8.84 2.85 1.27
N ILE A 72 -7.52 2.88 1.04
CA ILE A 72 -6.74 4.14 1.10
C ILE A 72 -7.23 5.14 0.05
N ALA A 73 -7.40 4.69 -1.21
CA ALA A 73 -7.88 5.54 -2.29
C ALA A 73 -9.31 6.07 -2.07
N ARG A 74 -10.14 5.30 -1.35
CA ARG A 74 -11.47 5.75 -0.93
C ARG A 74 -11.43 6.87 0.11
N GLN A 75 -10.37 6.95 0.91
CA GLN A 75 -10.24 7.88 2.03
C GLN A 75 -9.50 9.17 1.70
N ARG A 76 -8.59 9.17 0.71
CA ARG A 76 -7.78 10.33 0.37
C ARG A 76 -7.38 10.36 -1.11
N PRO A 77 -7.09 11.54 -1.69
CA PRO A 77 -6.62 11.64 -3.06
C PRO A 77 -5.28 10.91 -3.24
N VAL A 78 -5.26 9.97 -4.19
CA VAL A 78 -4.10 9.20 -4.68
C VAL A 78 -4.41 8.73 -6.10
N GLY A 79 -3.41 8.35 -6.88
CA GLY A 79 -3.66 7.54 -8.08
C GLY A 79 -3.71 6.06 -7.72
N ALA A 80 -4.77 5.34 -8.11
CA ALA A 80 -4.93 3.91 -7.82
C ALA A 80 -4.72 3.05 -9.07
N LEU A 81 -4.05 1.90 -8.92
CA LEU A 81 -3.78 0.89 -9.97
C LEU A 81 -4.54 -0.41 -9.71
#